data_AF-A0A357R2S8-F1
#
_entry.id   AF-A0A357R2S8-F1
#
_cell.length_a   1.000
_cell.length_b   1.000
_cell.length_c   1.000
_cell.angle_alpha   90.00
_cell.angle_beta   90.00
_cell.angle_gamma   90.00
#
_symmetry.space_group_name_H-M   'P 1'
#
loop_
_entity.id
_entity.type
_entity.pdbx_description
1 polymer ?
#
loop_
_entity_poly.entity_id
_entity_poly.type
_entity_poly.pdbx_seq_one_letter_code
_entity_poly.pdbx_strand_id
1 'polypeptide(L)'
;MAVLDFIINEIFGSAPIFLSLIALFGLLLQKKKFNEVLAGTLKTTVGVVILQKGTDIIIGSILPLMGAFGVFNTTTGEPIESMGASTFMVEYGSAIGIAMVLGFGINLLVARFTKWKTVFLTGHMLYWFPFIFVAAGVDAGLSGTTLIVVATIFTALYMIVSPNLIRPFVKQVTQDDS
;
A
#
# COMPACT_ATOMS: atom_id res chain seq x y z
N MET A 1 -7.54 -19.89 14.63
CA MET A 1 -6.79 -19.33 13.49
C MET A 1 -7.73 -18.92 12.36
N ALA A 2 -8.67 -19.75 11.91
CA ALA A 2 -9.62 -19.43 10.83
C ALA A 2 -10.32 -18.04 10.90
N VAL A 3 -10.77 -17.61 12.09
CA VAL A 3 -11.41 -16.28 12.26
C VAL A 3 -10.39 -15.15 12.08
N LEU A 4 -9.15 -15.33 12.55
CA LEU A 4 -8.09 -14.34 12.44
C LEU A 4 -7.61 -14.23 10.99
N ASP A 5 -7.45 -15.38 10.32
CA ASP A 5 -7.05 -15.47 8.91
C ASP A 5 -8.13 -14.87 7.99
N PHE A 6 -9.42 -15.07 8.31
CA PHE A 6 -10.52 -14.44 7.59
C PHE A 6 -10.49 -12.92 7.72
N ILE A 7 -10.29 -12.40 8.94
CA ILE A 7 -10.21 -10.95 9.16
C ILE A 7 -9.02 -10.35 8.40
N ILE A 8 -7.84 -10.98 8.50
CA ILE A 8 -6.63 -10.44 7.88
C ILE A 8 -6.71 -10.52 6.35
N ASN A 9 -7.07 -11.68 5.80
CA ASN A 9 -7.00 -11.90 4.35
C ASN A 9 -8.22 -11.34 3.61
N GLU A 10 -9.43 -11.51 4.15
CA GLU A 10 -10.66 -11.13 3.44
C GLU A 10 -11.10 -9.69 3.76
N ILE A 11 -10.91 -9.21 4.99
CA ILE A 11 -11.36 -7.86 5.38
C ILE A 11 -10.26 -6.82 5.15
N PHE A 12 -9.06 -7.05 5.67
CA PHE A 12 -7.94 -6.11 5.50
C PHE A 12 -7.20 -6.28 4.16
N GLY A 13 -7.17 -7.50 3.61
CA GLY A 13 -6.55 -7.79 2.31
C GLY A 13 -7.38 -7.31 1.10
N SER A 14 -8.70 -7.14 1.25
CA SER A 14 -9.60 -6.69 0.19
C SER A 14 -9.73 -5.16 0.19
N ALA A 15 -9.11 -4.49 -0.78
CA ALA A 15 -9.15 -3.02 -0.87
C ALA A 15 -10.58 -2.42 -0.90
N PRO A 16 -11.58 -2.99 -1.61
CA PRO A 16 -12.96 -2.48 -1.58
C PRO A 16 -13.60 -2.57 -0.19
N ILE A 17 -13.38 -3.68 0.51
CA ILE A 17 -13.94 -3.90 1.83
C ILE A 17 -13.29 -2.94 2.82
N PHE A 18 -11.96 -2.84 2.79
CA PHE A 18 -11.21 -1.95 3.67
C PHE A 18 -11.61 -0.48 3.49
N LEU A 19 -11.67 0.04 2.25
CA LEU A 19 -12.10 1.42 1.99
C LEU A 19 -13.55 1.68 2.36
N SER A 20 -14.45 0.71 2.13
CA SER A 20 -15.85 0.85 2.52
C SER A 20 -16.05 0.86 4.03
N LEU A 21 -15.26 0.10 4.79
CA LEU A 21 -15.26 0.18 6.25
C LEU A 21 -14.80 1.56 6.74
N ILE A 22 -13.77 2.14 6.14
CA ILE A 22 -13.32 3.50 6.48
C ILE A 22 -14.44 4.51 6.21
N ALA A 23 -15.13 4.41 5.06
CA ALA A 23 -16.27 5.26 4.75
C ALA A 23 -17.42 5.07 5.76
N LEU A 24 -17.73 3.83 6.13
CA LEU A 24 -18.76 3.49 7.12
C LEU A 24 -18.44 4.12 8.48
N PHE A 25 -17.23 3.89 9.02
CA PHE A 25 -16.83 4.48 10.30
C PHE A 25 -16.73 6.00 10.23
N GLY A 26 -16.22 6.55 9.11
CA GLY A 26 -16.14 7.99 8.89
C GLY A 26 -17.50 8.68 8.91
N LEU A 27 -18.51 8.08 8.25
CA LEU A 27 -19.88 8.61 8.21
C LEU A 27 -20.61 8.43 9.55
N LEU A 28 -20.37 7.32 10.25
CA LEU A 28 -20.89 7.09 11.60
C LEU A 28 -20.33 8.10 12.61
N LEU A 29 -19.01 8.35 12.58
CA LEU A 29 -18.35 9.34 13.43
C LEU A 29 -18.85 10.77 13.14
N GLN A 30 -19.17 11.07 11.88
CA GLN A 30 -19.82 12.32 11.47
C GLN A 30 -21.31 12.40 11.84
N LYS A 31 -21.86 11.36 12.49
CA LYS A 31 -23.27 11.26 12.92
C LYS A 31 -24.27 11.49 11.77
N LYS A 32 -23.92 11.01 10.57
CA LYS A 32 -24.81 11.09 9.39
C LYS A 32 -26.01 10.16 9.55
N LYS A 33 -27.08 10.43 8.81
CA LYS A 33 -28.31 9.60 8.83
C LYS A 33 -28.00 8.20 8.31
N PHE A 34 -28.72 7.19 8.81
CA PHE A 34 -28.52 5.78 8.40
C PHE A 34 -28.52 5.59 6.88
N ASN A 35 -29.44 6.26 6.18
CA ASN A 35 -29.53 6.16 4.72
C ASN A 35 -28.28 6.72 4.01
N GLU A 36 -27.66 7.78 4.56
CA GLU A 36 -26.42 8.35 4.02
C GLU A 36 -25.21 7.46 4.33
N VAL A 37 -25.16 6.86 5.52
CA VAL A 37 -24.11 5.88 5.89
C VAL A 37 -24.16 4.68 4.95
N LEU A 38 -25.34 4.10 4.75
CA LEU A 38 -25.53 2.95 3.88
C LEU A 38 -25.18 3.28 2.42
N ALA A 39 -25.74 4.37 1.88
CA ALA A 39 -25.48 4.79 0.51
C ALA A 39 -24.02 5.15 0.28
N GLY A 40 -23.37 5.85 1.23
CA GLY A 40 -21.96 6.22 1.16
C GLY A 40 -21.06 4.99 1.15
N THR A 41 -21.29 4.06 2.10
CA THR A 41 -20.53 2.81 2.18
C THR A 41 -20.62 2.00 0.89
N LEU A 42 -21.84 1.80 0.37
CA LEU A 42 -22.07 1.03 -0.86
C LEU A 42 -21.43 1.70 -2.09
N LYS A 43 -21.54 3.03 -2.21
CA LYS A 43 -20.88 3.78 -3.29
C LYS A 43 -19.37 3.60 -3.25
N THR A 44 -18.77 3.64 -2.06
CA THR A 44 -17.34 3.38 -1.88
C THR A 44 -16.99 1.96 -2.30
N THR A 45 -17.72 0.94 -1.85
CA THR A 45 -17.47 -0.45 -2.26
C THR A 45 -17.56 -0.61 -3.77
N VAL A 46 -18.65 -0.16 -4.39
CA VAL A 46 -18.88 -0.29 -5.83
C VAL A 46 -17.82 0.46 -6.64
N GLY A 47 -17.47 1.68 -6.24
CA GLY A 47 -16.45 2.49 -6.91
C GLY A 47 -15.09 1.80 -6.93
N VAL A 48 -14.65 1.24 -5.80
CA VAL A 48 -13.36 0.53 -5.72
C VAL A 48 -13.40 -0.78 -6.51
N VAL A 49 -14.51 -1.53 -6.49
CA VAL A 49 -14.66 -2.75 -7.30
C VAL A 49 -14.57 -2.44 -8.79
N ILE A 50 -15.25 -1.40 -9.27
CA ILE A 50 -15.19 -1.00 -10.69
C ILE A 50 -13.76 -0.62 -11.08
N LEU A 51 -13.06 0.15 -10.23
CA LEU A 51 -11.67 0.53 -10.45
C LEU A 51 -10.77 -0.69 -10.55
N GLN A 52 -10.90 -1.65 -9.62
CA GLN A 52 -10.13 -2.89 -9.65
C GLN A 52 -10.39 -3.68 -10.93
N LYS A 53 -11.65 -3.87 -11.32
CA LYS A 53 -11.98 -4.58 -12.56
C LYS A 53 -11.41 -3.91 -13.79
N GLY A 54 -11.44 -2.58 -13.86
CA GLY A 54 -10.80 -1.83 -14.94
C GLY A 54 -9.28 -2.05 -14.97
N THR A 55 -8.64 -2.03 -13.81
CA THR A 55 -7.20 -2.26 -13.68
C THR A 55 -6.82 -3.69 -14.08
N ASP A 56 -7.59 -4.69 -13.65
CA ASP A 56 -7.37 -6.10 -13.98
C ASP A 56 -7.43 -6.36 -15.50
N ILE A 57 -8.37 -5.71 -16.20
CA ILE A 57 -8.50 -5.83 -17.67
C ILE A 57 -7.24 -5.26 -18.35
N ILE A 58 -6.75 -4.11 -17.89
CA ILE A 58 -5.55 -3.47 -18.42
C ILE A 58 -4.33 -4.36 -18.15
N ILE A 59 -4.15 -4.82 -16.91
CA ILE A 59 -3.04 -5.70 -16.54
C ILE A 59 -3.10 -7.00 -17.36
N GLY A 60 -4.26 -7.62 -17.49
CA GLY A 60 -4.46 -8.84 -18.28
C GLY A 60 -4.10 -8.68 -19.76
N SER A 61 -4.18 -7.46 -20.30
CA SER A 61 -3.76 -7.13 -21.66
C SER A 61 -2.24 -6.88 -21.78
N ILE A 62 -1.60 -6.42 -20.70
CA ILE A 62 -0.16 -6.10 -20.66
C ILE A 62 0.68 -7.35 -20.36
N LEU A 63 0.24 -8.24 -19.48
CA LEU A 63 1.02 -9.42 -19.06
C LEU A 63 1.48 -10.31 -20.25
N PRO A 64 0.66 -10.60 -21.28
CA PRO A 64 1.12 -11.34 -22.45
C PRO A 64 2.22 -10.62 -23.23
N LEU A 65 2.21 -9.28 -23.26
CA LEU A 65 3.26 -8.49 -23.90
C LEU A 65 4.58 -8.63 -23.14
N MET A 66 4.58 -8.67 -21.81
CA MET A 66 5.80 -8.92 -21.04
C MET A 66 6.45 -10.26 -21.41
N GLY A 67 5.64 -11.32 -21.59
CA GLY A 67 6.12 -12.62 -22.06
C GLY A 67 6.69 -12.57 -23.49
N ALA A 68 6.03 -11.84 -24.40
CA ALA A 68 6.49 -11.65 -25.77
C ALA A 68 7.79 -10.81 -25.83
N PHE A 69 7.92 -9.78 -24.99
CA PHE A 69 9.14 -8.99 -24.88
C PHE A 69 10.30 -9.74 -24.21
N GLY A 70 10.01 -10.70 -23.34
CA GLY A 70 11.01 -11.60 -22.77
C GLY A 70 11.77 -12.42 -23.82
N VAL A 71 11.16 -12.68 -24.98
CA VAL A 71 11.81 -13.37 -26.11
C VAL A 71 12.88 -12.49 -26.79
N PHE A 72 12.73 -11.16 -26.71
CA PHE A 72 13.74 -10.21 -27.19
C PHE A 72 14.84 -9.92 -26.17
N ASN A 73 14.76 -10.46 -24.95
CA ASN A 73 15.83 -10.37 -23.96
C ASN A 73 16.94 -11.40 -24.27
N THR A 74 17.59 -11.24 -25.42
CA THR A 74 18.71 -12.05 -25.91
C THR A 74 20.07 -11.54 -25.46
N THR A 75 20.17 -10.94 -24.27
CA THR A 75 21.42 -10.42 -23.68
C THR A 75 21.92 -11.42 -22.63
N THR A 76 22.93 -12.25 -22.86
CA THR A 76 24.39 -11.95 -22.79
C THR A 76 24.87 -11.20 -21.53
N GLY A 77 24.05 -11.13 -20.48
CA GLY A 77 24.47 -10.79 -19.11
C GLY A 77 24.12 -11.95 -18.18
N GLU A 78 24.84 -12.09 -17.06
CA GLU A 78 24.51 -13.06 -16.02
C GLU A 78 23.00 -12.99 -15.72
N PRO A 79 22.30 -14.15 -15.60
CA PRO A 79 20.92 -14.13 -15.18
C PRO A 79 20.86 -13.35 -13.87
N ILE A 80 20.10 -12.25 -13.85
CA ILE A 80 19.78 -11.57 -12.61
C ILE A 80 19.05 -12.63 -11.80
N GLU A 81 19.73 -13.27 -10.86
CA GLU A 81 19.14 -14.19 -9.90
C GLU A 81 18.27 -13.36 -8.96
N SER A 82 17.17 -12.82 -9.47
CA SER A 82 16.22 -12.08 -8.67
C SER A 82 15.49 -13.10 -7.81
N MET A 83 15.73 -13.04 -6.51
CA MET A 83 14.90 -13.75 -5.56
C MET A 83 13.45 -13.33 -5.79
N GLY A 84 12.60 -14.28 -6.21
CA GLY A 84 11.19 -14.01 -6.46
C GLY A 84 10.53 -13.40 -5.22
N ALA A 85 9.48 -12.59 -5.42
CA ALA A 85 8.82 -11.91 -4.31
C ALA A 85 8.33 -12.88 -3.21
N SER A 86 7.96 -14.11 -3.57
CA SER A 86 7.55 -15.16 -2.63
C SER A 86 8.71 -15.66 -1.76
N THR A 87 9.87 -15.96 -2.35
CA THR A 87 11.06 -16.42 -1.61
C THR A 87 11.64 -15.30 -0.76
N PHE A 88 11.63 -14.06 -1.28
CA PHE A 88 12.03 -12.88 -0.51
C PHE A 88 11.16 -12.70 0.74
N MET A 89 9.86 -13.03 0.66
CA MET A 89 8.95 -12.97 1.82
C MET A 89 9.20 -14.02 2.87
N VAL A 90 9.64 -15.20 2.47
CA VAL A 90 10.01 -16.23 3.44
C VAL A 90 11.22 -15.79 4.26
N GLU A 91 12.20 -15.14 3.63
CA GLU A 91 13.46 -14.75 4.27
C GLU A 91 13.36 -13.42 5.04
N TYR A 92 12.76 -12.38 4.44
CA TYR A 92 12.75 -11.01 4.97
C TYR A 92 11.37 -10.51 5.43
N GLY A 93 10.35 -11.37 5.42
CA GLY A 93 8.98 -10.98 5.80
C GLY A 93 8.88 -10.37 7.20
N SER A 94 9.69 -10.84 8.15
CA SER A 94 9.75 -10.28 9.51
C SER A 94 10.30 -8.85 9.54
N ALA A 95 11.40 -8.58 8.82
CA ALA A 95 12.00 -7.25 8.70
C ALA A 95 11.04 -6.25 8.07
N ILE A 96 10.30 -6.69 7.04
CA ILE A 96 9.29 -5.89 6.35
C ILE A 96 8.10 -5.60 7.26
N GLY A 97 7.59 -6.61 7.97
CA GLY A 97 6.50 -6.42 8.93
C GLY A 97 6.87 -5.43 10.04
N ILE A 98 8.10 -5.51 10.57
CA ILE A 98 8.59 -4.56 11.57
C ILE A 98 8.71 -3.15 10.99
N ALA A 99 9.31 -3.00 9.81
CA ALA A 99 9.46 -1.71 9.15
C ALA A 99 8.10 -1.07 8.79
N MET A 100 7.13 -1.90 8.43
CA MET A 100 5.74 -1.50 8.18
C MET A 100 5.09 -0.93 9.44
N VAL A 101 5.12 -1.68 10.55
CA VAL A 101 4.47 -1.27 11.81
C VAL A 101 5.13 -0.01 12.37
N LEU A 102 6.47 0.03 12.39
CA LEU A 102 7.20 1.19 12.88
C LEU A 102 7.01 2.40 11.96
N GLY A 103 7.08 2.21 10.64
CA GLY A 103 6.89 3.27 9.65
C GLY A 103 5.50 3.89 9.72
N PHE A 104 4.46 3.05 9.80
CA PHE A 104 3.09 3.51 10.00
C PHE A 104 2.89 4.19 11.36
N GLY A 105 3.49 3.65 12.43
CA GLY A 105 3.49 4.29 13.75
C GLY A 105 4.08 5.69 13.72
N ILE A 106 5.21 5.88 13.04
CA ILE A 106 5.83 7.20 12.84
C ILE A 106 4.92 8.12 12.03
N ASN A 107 4.29 7.61 10.97
CA ASN A 107 3.31 8.39 10.17
C ASN A 107 2.16 8.89 11.04
N LEU A 108 1.61 8.06 11.93
CA LEU A 108 0.54 8.43 12.85
C LEU A 108 0.99 9.46 13.90
N LEU A 109 2.19 9.30 14.46
CA LEU A 109 2.76 10.27 15.40
C LEU A 109 2.96 11.65 14.75
N VAL A 110 3.50 11.67 13.54
CA VAL A 110 3.68 12.90 12.77
C VAL A 110 2.33 13.53 12.42
N ALA A 111 1.34 12.72 12.03
CA ALA A 111 -0.03 13.20 11.80
C ALA A 111 -0.66 13.82 13.05
N ARG A 112 -0.35 13.29 14.23
CA ARG A 112 -0.86 13.81 15.50
C ARG A 112 -0.18 15.12 15.90
N PHE A 113 1.15 15.15 15.96
CA PHE A 113 1.90 16.26 16.57
C PHE A 113 2.29 17.37 15.58
N THR A 114 2.33 17.08 14.27
CA THR A 114 2.78 18.05 13.24
C THR A 114 1.57 18.65 12.49
N LYS A 115 1.82 19.72 11.71
CA LYS A 115 0.85 20.34 10.80
C LYS A 115 0.45 19.43 9.62
N TRP A 116 1.28 18.43 9.30
CA TRP A 116 1.03 17.44 8.26
C TRP A 116 0.04 16.39 8.77
N LYS A 117 -1.24 16.48 8.36
CA LYS A 117 -2.33 15.63 8.88
C LYS A 117 -2.65 14.39 8.04
N THR A 118 -1.92 14.15 6.97
CA THR A 118 -2.21 13.03 6.06
C THR A 118 -1.72 11.70 6.65
N VAL A 119 -2.60 10.70 6.68
CA VAL A 119 -2.31 9.34 7.12
C VAL A 119 -2.35 8.40 5.92
N PHE A 120 -1.32 7.58 5.76
CA PHE A 120 -1.23 6.64 4.65
C PHE A 120 -2.08 5.39 4.95
N LEU A 121 -3.23 5.27 4.28
CA LEU A 121 -4.22 4.22 4.57
C LEU A 121 -4.29 3.10 3.52
N THR A 122 -3.52 3.15 2.43
CA THR A 122 -3.61 2.11 1.39
C THR A 122 -2.91 0.82 1.82
N GLY A 123 -3.66 -0.21 2.21
CA GLY A 123 -3.14 -1.46 2.80
C GLY A 123 -2.07 -2.18 1.96
N HIS A 124 -2.34 -2.48 0.69
CA HIS A 124 -1.36 -3.11 -0.20
C HIS A 124 -0.05 -2.30 -0.30
N MET A 125 -0.18 -0.98 -0.42
CA MET A 125 0.97 -0.09 -0.52
C MET A 125 1.73 0.07 0.81
N LEU A 126 1.03 -0.01 1.94
CA LEU A 126 1.61 0.05 3.27
C LEU A 126 2.59 -1.10 3.52
N TYR A 127 2.35 -2.25 2.91
CA TYR A 127 3.27 -3.38 2.85
C TYR A 127 4.31 -3.26 1.71
N TRP A 128 3.90 -2.79 0.53
CA TRP A 128 4.73 -2.74 -0.67
C TRP A 128 5.96 -1.82 -0.54
N PHE A 129 5.82 -0.65 0.10
CA PHE A 129 6.96 0.26 0.27
C PHE A 129 8.03 -0.30 1.21
N PRO A 130 7.72 -0.80 2.42
CA PRO A 130 8.72 -1.46 3.25
C PRO A 130 9.30 -2.71 2.57
N PHE A 131 8.52 -3.46 1.77
CA PHE A 131 9.07 -4.53 0.92
C PHE A 131 10.20 -4.00 0.01
N ILE A 132 9.95 -2.94 -0.75
CA ILE A 132 10.93 -2.37 -1.68
C ILE A 132 12.16 -1.84 -0.95
N PHE A 133 11.98 -1.12 0.15
CA PHE A 133 13.11 -0.54 0.88
C PHE A 133 13.95 -1.61 1.59
N VAL A 134 13.34 -2.71 2.04
CA VAL A 134 14.09 -3.86 2.55
C VAL A 134 14.82 -4.56 1.40
N ALA A 135 14.18 -4.78 0.25
CA ALA A 135 14.83 -5.38 -0.92
C ALA A 135 16.03 -4.55 -1.40
N ALA A 136 15.86 -3.24 -1.54
CA ALA A 136 16.93 -2.33 -1.92
C ALA A 136 18.05 -2.27 -0.86
N GLY A 137 17.70 -2.37 0.42
CA GLY A 137 18.68 -2.41 1.50
C GLY A 137 19.51 -3.70 1.48
N VAL A 138 18.87 -4.84 1.24
CA VAL A 138 19.55 -6.15 1.10
C VAL A 138 20.50 -6.12 -0.11
N ASP A 139 20.05 -5.59 -1.25
CA ASP A 139 20.87 -5.44 -2.45
C ASP A 139 22.08 -4.50 -2.23
N ALA A 140 21.92 -3.48 -1.37
CA ALA A 140 23.01 -2.62 -0.91
C ALA A 140 23.95 -3.28 0.13
N GLY A 141 23.73 -4.55 0.49
CA GLY A 141 24.53 -5.31 1.45
C GLY A 141 24.20 -5.04 2.93
N LEU A 142 23.07 -4.39 3.23
CA LEU A 142 22.64 -4.14 4.61
C LEU A 142 21.99 -5.40 5.20
N SER A 143 22.32 -5.70 6.46
CA SER A 143 21.76 -6.85 7.18
C SER A 143 21.33 -6.50 8.60
N GLY A 144 20.49 -7.36 9.17
CA GLY A 144 20.08 -7.29 10.58
C GLY A 144 19.34 -6.00 10.96
N THR A 145 19.69 -5.44 12.11
CA THR A 145 19.01 -4.27 12.68
C THR A 145 19.16 -3.01 11.82
N THR A 146 20.33 -2.82 11.19
CA THR A 146 20.59 -1.66 10.34
C THR A 146 19.64 -1.63 9.14
N LEU A 147 19.41 -2.77 8.52
CA LEU A 147 18.44 -2.92 7.43
C LEU A 147 17.03 -2.47 7.85
N ILE A 148 16.56 -2.94 9.00
CA ILE A 148 15.23 -2.62 9.52
C ILE A 148 15.11 -1.12 9.80
N VAL A 149 16.11 -0.52 10.45
CA VAL A 149 16.11 0.91 10.80
C VAL A 149 16.08 1.77 9.54
N VAL A 150 16.94 1.47 8.57
CA VAL A 150 17.01 2.20 7.30
C VAL A 150 15.69 2.07 6.55
N ALA A 151 15.19 0.85 6.36
CA ALA A 151 13.92 0.61 5.68
C ALA A 151 12.73 1.28 6.40
N THR A 152 12.73 1.31 7.74
CA THR A 152 11.71 2.01 8.53
C THR A 152 11.74 3.51 8.29
N ILE A 153 12.93 4.13 8.29
CA ILE A 153 13.09 5.57 8.06
C ILE A 153 12.61 5.95 6.66
N PHE A 154 13.02 5.20 5.63
CA PHE A 154 12.59 5.47 4.26
C PHE A 154 11.09 5.23 4.07
N THR A 155 10.54 4.16 4.64
CA THR A 155 9.10 3.90 4.65
C THR A 155 8.32 5.05 5.29
N ALA A 156 8.74 5.49 6.49
CA ALA A 156 8.09 6.59 7.20
C ALA A 156 8.19 7.90 6.41
N LEU A 157 9.38 8.22 5.89
CA LEU A 157 9.62 9.42 5.10
C LEU A 157 8.73 9.42 3.85
N TYR A 158 8.64 8.29 3.14
CA TYR A 158 7.77 8.16 1.98
C TYR A 158 6.29 8.39 2.35
N MET A 159 5.80 7.71 3.39
CA MET A 159 4.41 7.83 3.85
C MET A 159 4.05 9.23 4.33
N ILE A 160 5.03 10.00 4.79
CA ILE A 160 4.82 11.37 5.26
C ILE A 160 4.96 12.36 4.09
N VAL A 161 6.08 12.33 3.37
CA VAL A 161 6.42 13.38 2.39
C VAL A 161 5.58 13.26 1.13
N SER A 162 5.44 12.05 0.58
CA SER A 162 4.74 11.82 -0.71
C SER A 162 3.31 12.40 -0.72
N PRO A 163 2.42 12.04 0.24
CA PRO A 163 1.07 12.56 0.21
C PRO A 163 1.00 14.06 0.53
N ASN A 164 1.85 14.58 1.43
CA ASN A 164 1.84 16.01 1.76
C ASN A 164 2.35 16.88 0.61
N LEU A 165 3.30 16.39 -0.19
CA LEU A 165 3.82 17.08 -1.37
C LEU A 165 2.78 17.12 -2.50
N ILE A 166 2.03 16.04 -2.68
CA ILE A 166 1.04 15.89 -3.76
C ILE A 166 -0.31 16.56 -3.40
N ARG A 167 -0.65 16.69 -2.11
CA ARG A 167 -1.89 17.29 -1.62
C ARG A 167 -2.29 18.63 -2.29
N PRO A 168 -1.41 19.65 -2.45
CA PRO A 168 -1.81 20.89 -3.11
C PRO A 168 -2.19 20.71 -4.59
N PHE A 169 -1.53 19.79 -5.30
CA PHE A 169 -1.84 19.50 -6.70
C PHE A 169 -3.16 18.73 -6.82
N VAL A 170 -3.38 17.75 -5.93
CA VAL A 170 -4.66 17.02 -5.87
C VAL A 170 -5.81 17.99 -5.63
N LYS A 171 -5.67 18.89 -4.65
CA LYS A 171 -6.68 19.92 -4.35
C LYS A 171 -7.03 20.80 -5.55
N GLN A 172 -6.04 21.15 -6.38
CA GLN A 172 -6.29 21.95 -7.60
C GLN A 172 -7.10 21.18 -8.64
N VAL A 173 -6.88 19.86 -8.76
CA VAL A 173 -7.55 19.01 -9.75
C VAL A 173 -8.94 18.57 -9.28
N THR A 174 -9.06 18.17 -8.01
CA THR A 174 -10.32 17.68 -7.43
C THR A 174 -11.26 18.81 -7.00
N GLN A 175 -10.72 20.04 -6.85
CA GLN A 175 -11.43 21.19 -6.28
C GLN A 175 -12.00 20.92 -4.87
N ASP A 176 -11.46 19.93 -4.18
CA ASP A 176 -11.88 19.45 -2.87
C ASP A 176 -10.65 19.28 -1.98
N ASP A 177 -10.79 19.59 -0.69
CA ASP A 177 -9.73 19.53 0.33
C ASP A 177 -10.07 18.55 1.47
N SER A 178 -11.13 17.76 1.27
CA SER A 178 -11.58 16.69 2.15
C SER A 178 -10.55 15.55 2.29
#